data_AF-A0A535NGB6-F1
#
_entry.id   AF-A0A535NGB6-F1
#
_cell.length_a   1.000
_cell.length_b   1.000
_cell.length_c   1.000
_cell.angle_alpha   90.00
_cell.angle_beta   90.00
_cell.angle_gamma   90.00
#
_symmetry.space_group_name_H-M   'P 1'
#
loop_
_entity.id
_entity.type
_entity.pdbx_description
1 polymer ?
#
loop_
_entity_poly.entity_id
_entity_poly.type
_entity_poly.pdbx_seq_one_letter_code
_entity_poly.pdbx_strand_id
1 'polypeptide(L)'
;MVHPAVAQLLAPFTPFISDAMHRNLSGGRSVHLADYPSVDAEAFDPNLEEQMAAARRIVEAGNAARDAARIKVRQPLRSIAVPGDPL
;
A
#
# COMPACT_ATOMS: atom_id res chain seq x y z
N MET A 1 -5.74 12.14 -6.97
CA MET A 1 -4.88 13.10 -6.24
C MET A 1 -4.19 12.31 -5.14
N VAL A 2 -2.86 12.14 -5.18
CA VAL A 2 -2.15 11.38 -4.13
C VAL A 2 -2.12 12.25 -2.88
N HIS A 3 -2.78 11.83 -1.81
CA HIS A 3 -2.87 12.62 -0.58
C HIS A 3 -1.52 12.56 0.17
N PRO A 4 -0.83 13.69 0.41
CA PRO A 4 0.50 13.70 1.04
C PRO A 4 0.43 13.52 2.58
N ALA A 5 -0.63 12.89 3.10
CA ALA A 5 -0.92 12.77 4.53
C ALA A 5 0.22 12.09 5.30
N VAL A 6 0.86 11.08 4.70
CA VAL A 6 1.99 10.39 5.32
C VAL A 6 3.16 11.36 5.56
N ALA A 7 3.45 12.25 4.61
CA ALA A 7 4.49 13.26 4.80
C ALA A 7 4.11 14.27 5.89
N GLN A 8 2.83 14.65 5.99
CA GLN A 8 2.33 15.53 7.05
C GLN A 8 2.46 14.88 8.45
N LEU A 9 2.10 13.60 8.58
CA LEU A 9 2.25 12.84 9.82
C LEU A 9 3.73 12.70 10.24
N LEU A 10 4.63 12.54 9.28
CA LEU A 10 6.06 12.36 9.52
C LEU A 10 6.82 13.68 9.77
N ALA A 11 6.24 14.83 9.43
CA ALA A 11 6.91 16.13 9.46
C ALA A 11 7.54 16.49 10.83
N PRO A 12 6.89 16.23 12.00
CA PRO A 12 7.49 16.52 13.30
C PRO A 12 8.73 15.68 13.62
N PHE A 13 8.85 14.48 13.04
CA PHE A 13 9.94 13.54 13.33
C PHE A 13 11.06 13.59 12.29
N THR A 14 10.72 13.84 11.03
CA THR A 14 11.64 13.79 9.89
C THR A 14 11.46 15.01 8.99
N PRO A 15 11.72 16.22 9.49
CA PRO A 15 11.27 17.47 8.88
C PRO A 15 11.78 17.69 7.46
N PHE A 16 13.04 17.35 7.16
CA PHE A 16 13.62 17.57 5.84
C PHE A 16 13.16 16.55 4.80
N ILE A 17 13.07 15.27 5.20
CA ILE A 17 12.63 14.18 4.30
C ILE A 17 11.14 14.33 3.99
N SER A 18 10.33 14.60 5.01
CA SER A 18 8.90 14.83 4.86
C SER A 18 8.61 16.05 3.99
N ASP A 19 9.38 17.14 4.15
CA ASP A 19 9.24 18.34 3.32
C ASP A 19 9.62 18.08 1.86
N ALA A 20 10.71 17.37 1.61
CA ALA A 20 11.10 16.98 0.25
C ALA A 20 10.02 16.12 -0.43
N MET A 21 9.48 15.11 0.27
CA MET A 21 8.40 14.27 -0.24
C MET A 21 7.13 15.08 -0.53
N HIS A 22 6.70 15.91 0.43
CA HIS A 22 5.50 16.73 0.28
C HIS A 22 5.62 17.70 -0.88
N ARG A 23 6.76 18.39 -1.04
CA ARG A 23 6.99 19.31 -2.17
C ARG A 23 6.89 18.60 -3.52
N ASN A 24 7.44 17.40 -3.65
CA ASN A 24 7.36 16.61 -4.89
C ASN A 24 5.92 16.21 -5.23
N LEU A 25 5.08 15.93 -4.23
CA LEU A 25 3.69 15.51 -4.43
C LEU A 25 2.70 16.67 -4.55
N SER A 26 3.00 17.83 -3.97
CA SER A 26 2.06 18.95 -3.80
C SER A 26 2.33 20.16 -4.70
N GLY A 27 3.27 20.06 -5.63
CA GLY A 27 3.65 21.15 -6.55
C GLY A 27 4.55 22.21 -5.89
N GLY A 28 5.47 21.78 -5.03
CA GLY A 28 6.49 22.65 -4.42
C GLY A 28 6.10 23.29 -3.08
N ARG A 29 4.92 22.99 -2.53
CA ARG A 29 4.49 23.51 -1.21
C ARG A 29 5.16 22.75 -0.07
N SER A 30 5.63 23.48 0.94
CA SER A 30 6.25 22.88 2.11
C SER A 30 5.23 22.16 2.99
N VAL A 31 5.62 21.03 3.57
CA VAL A 31 4.78 20.30 4.54
C VAL A 31 4.55 21.09 5.82
N HIS A 32 5.50 21.95 6.20
CA HIS A 32 5.45 22.74 7.44
C HIS A 32 4.42 23.87 7.39
N LEU A 33 3.81 24.10 6.23
CA LEU A 33 2.73 25.05 6.00
C LEU A 33 1.38 24.33 5.78
N ALA A 34 1.35 23.00 5.84
CA ALA A 34 0.14 22.23 5.65
C ALA A 34 -0.59 22.04 6.99
N ASP A 35 -1.91 22.00 6.93
CA ASP A 35 -2.73 21.58 8.07
C ASP A 35 -2.42 20.14 8.46
N TYR A 36 -2.58 19.83 9.75
CA TYR A 36 -2.45 18.47 10.24
C TYR A 36 -3.58 17.60 9.65
N PRO A 37 -3.29 16.37 9.17
CA PRO A 37 -4.29 15.56 8.49
C PRO A 37 -5.43 15.18 9.43
N SER A 38 -6.67 15.28 8.94
CA SER A 38 -7.88 14.82 9.62
C SER A 38 -8.34 13.47 9.06
N VAL A 39 -9.07 12.72 9.87
CA VAL A 39 -9.69 11.46 9.45
C VAL A 39 -10.87 11.73 8.53
N ASP A 40 -10.93 11.02 7.41
CA ASP A 40 -12.11 10.96 6.54
C ASP A 40 -12.92 9.71 6.89
N ALA A 41 -14.09 9.89 7.50
CA ALA A 41 -14.95 8.79 7.92
C ALA A 41 -15.65 8.09 6.76
N GLU A 42 -15.79 8.75 5.60
CA GLU A 42 -16.42 8.15 4.42
C GLU A 42 -15.48 7.16 3.71
N ALA A 43 -14.17 7.23 4.00
CA ALA A 43 -13.17 6.34 3.43
C ALA A 43 -13.13 4.94 4.08
N PHE A 44 -13.88 4.70 5.17
CA PHE A 44 -13.92 3.39 5.82
C PHE A 44 -14.82 2.42 5.02
N ASP A 45 -14.22 1.35 4.51
CA ASP A 45 -14.94 0.29 3.80
C ASP A 45 -14.49 -1.09 4.32
N PRO A 46 -15.21 -1.66 5.32
CA PRO A 46 -14.87 -2.96 5.90
C PRO A 46 -14.90 -4.11 4.87
N ASN A 47 -15.73 -3.99 3.83
CA ASN A 47 -15.81 -5.03 2.81
C ASN A 47 -14.55 -5.02 1.93
N LEU A 48 -14.09 -3.84 1.51
CA LEU A 48 -12.83 -3.68 0.79
C LEU A 48 -11.63 -4.14 1.63
N GLU A 49 -11.62 -3.83 2.93
CA GLU A 49 -10.58 -4.30 3.84
C GLU A 49 -10.50 -5.83 3.91
N GLU A 50 -11.66 -6.51 4.02
CA GLU A 50 -11.74 -7.97 4.02
C GLU A 50 -11.26 -8.57 2.69
N GLN A 51 -11.67 -8.00 1.56
CA GLN A 51 -11.21 -8.41 0.23
C GLN A 51 -9.68 -8.26 0.09
N MET A 52 -9.12 -7.14 0.55
CA MET A 52 -7.68 -6.90 0.52
C MET A 52 -6.92 -7.86 1.45
N ALA A 53 -7.49 -8.20 2.60
CA ALA A 53 -6.91 -9.20 3.50
C ALA A 53 -6.92 -10.60 2.87
N ALA A 54 -7.98 -10.98 2.14
CA ALA A 54 -8.03 -12.23 1.39
C ALA A 54 -6.98 -12.25 0.26
N ALA A 55 -6.89 -11.18 -0.53
CA ALA A 55 -5.90 -11.06 -1.61
C ALA A 55 -4.45 -11.19 -1.09
N ARG A 56 -4.12 -10.53 0.04
CA ARG A 56 -2.79 -10.65 0.67
C ARG A 56 -2.48 -12.08 1.08
N ARG A 57 -3.43 -12.77 1.74
CA ARG A 57 -3.26 -14.18 2.13
C ARG A 57 -3.01 -15.10 0.93
N ILE A 58 -3.72 -14.88 -0.18
CA ILE A 58 -3.52 -15.63 -1.42
C ILE A 58 -2.12 -15.39 -1.99
N VAL A 59 -1.68 -14.12 -2.06
CA VAL A 59 -0.34 -13.76 -2.57
C VAL A 59 0.76 -14.36 -1.70
N GLU A 60 0.62 -14.30 -0.38
CA GLU A 60 1.57 -14.90 0.57
C GLU A 60 1.67 -16.42 0.39
N ALA A 61 0.53 -17.11 0.33
CA ALA A 61 0.48 -18.55 0.08
C ALA A 61 1.08 -18.92 -1.29
N GLY A 62 0.80 -18.13 -2.32
CA GLY A 62 1.35 -18.29 -3.66
C GLY A 62 2.87 -18.12 -3.70
N ASN A 63 3.42 -17.12 -3.00
CA ASN A 63 4.86 -16.92 -2.86
C ASN A 63 5.52 -18.07 -2.09
N ALA A 64 4.91 -18.52 -0.99
CA ALA A 64 5.42 -19.67 -0.22
C ALA A 64 5.44 -20.96 -1.06
N ALA A 65 4.38 -21.23 -1.83
CA ALA A 65 4.32 -22.39 -2.72
C ALA A 65 5.37 -22.31 -3.85
N ARG A 66 5.58 -21.13 -4.43
CA ARG A 66 6.64 -20.87 -5.42
C ARG A 66 8.03 -21.14 -4.85
N ASP A 67 8.30 -20.66 -3.64
CA ASP A 67 9.58 -20.85 -2.96
C ASP A 67 9.83 -22.33 -2.66
N ALA A 68 8.81 -23.05 -2.18
CA ALA A 68 8.87 -24.50 -1.96
C ALA A 68 9.16 -25.27 -3.26
N ALA A 69 8.58 -24.85 -4.37
CA ALA A 69 8.83 -25.40 -5.70
C ALA A 69 10.13 -24.88 -6.36
N ARG A 70 10.86 -23.97 -5.69
CA ARG A 70 12.08 -23.30 -6.20
C ARG A 70 11.88 -22.57 -7.54
N ILE A 71 10.68 -22.02 -7.77
CA ILE A 71 10.35 -21.25 -8.96
C ILE A 71 10.70 -19.78 -8.72
N LYS A 72 11.50 -19.19 -9.62
CA LYS A 72 11.91 -17.77 -9.51
C LYS A 72 10.70 -16.83 -9.61
N VAL A 73 10.67 -15.80 -8.78
CA VAL A 73 9.60 -14.76 -8.75
C VAL A 73 9.35 -14.14 -10.12
N ARG A 74 10.41 -13.85 -10.89
CA ARG A 74 10.30 -13.23 -12.23
C ARG A 74 9.83 -14.19 -13.33
N GLN A 75 9.68 -15.48 -13.06
CA GLN A 75 9.13 -16.43 -14.02
C GLN A 75 7.59 -16.37 -13.96
N PRO A 76 6.91 -16.00 -15.06
CA PRO A 76 5.44 -16.06 -15.14
C PRO A 76 4.93 -17.48 -14.94
N LEU A 77 3.80 -17.61 -14.24
CA LEU A 77 3.07 -18.88 -14.12
C LEU A 77 1.85 -18.85 -15.03
N ARG A 78 1.46 -20.02 -15.55
CA ARG A 78 0.30 -20.15 -16.44
C ARG A 78 -1.03 -20.02 -15.69
N SER A 79 -1.09 -20.49 -14.46
CA SER A 79 -2.28 -20.43 -13.60
C SER A 79 -1.90 -20.59 -12.12
N ILE A 80 -2.85 -20.25 -11.26
CA ILE A 80 -2.84 -20.51 -9.82
C ILE A 80 -4.22 -21.06 -9.44
N ALA A 81 -4.27 -22.06 -8.56
CA ALA A 81 -5.51 -22.57 -7.99
C ALA A 81 -5.57 -22.20 -6.52
N VAL A 82 -6.70 -21.67 -6.07
CA VAL A 82 -6.95 -21.35 -4.65
C VAL A 82 -8.07 -22.28 -4.16
N PRO A 83 -7.95 -22.89 -2.98
CA PRO A 83 -9.02 -23.72 -2.44
C PRO A 83 -10.35 -22.96 -2.39
N GLY A 84 -11.38 -23.49 -3.06
CA GLY A 84 -12.71 -22.86 -3.16
C GLY A 84 -12.95 -22.04 -4.43
N ASP A 85 -11.94 -21.87 -5.29
CA ASP A 85 -12.06 -21.15 -6.57
C ASP A 85 -11.83 -22.13 -7.74
N PRO A 86 -12.76 -22.24 -8.73
CA PRO A 86 -12.55 -23.10 -9.89
C PRO A 86 -11.42 -22.56 -10.78
N LEU A 87 -10.72 -23.48 -11.47
CA LEU A 87 -9.73 -23.14 -12.50
C LEU A 87 -10.38 -22.65 -13.79
#